data_AF-A0A3D1XNW4-F1
#
_entry.id   AF-A0A3D1XNW4-F1
#
_cell.length_a   1.000
_cell.length_b   1.000
_cell.length_c   1.000
_cell.angle_alpha   90.00
_cell.angle_beta   90.00
_cell.angle_gamma   90.00
#
_symmetry.space_group_name_H-M   'P 1'
#
loop_
_entity.id
_entity.type
_entity.pdbx_description
1 polymer ?
#
loop_
_entity_poly.entity_id
_entity_poly.type
_entity_poly.pdbx_seq_one_letter_code
_entity_poly.pdbx_strand_id
1 'polypeptide(L)'
;MLYDNALFTTALIEAYQVTKKIEFADYANDLLHYIDRDMTSEEGAFFSAEDADSEGVEGKFYVWSKEEIENILGRKTASVAIPFYNVTQKGNFEGENILHQTRGSETVAKETGMNPDDFSKELQIAREKLLQVRSKRIRPLLDDKILTSWNSLMISAMAKTGRVMEDEGRIEKAAKAMQFLLDQLRTSDGKMLRRYREGEARYDGYLFDHSATAVACLDLYEATYDSHYIQIARELMQRVVEKFSSETGAFHETASDAEELLVRQVSGYDGVEPSGNSNAALAFLKLSAYLIDPELTKKAENIFLSFYDELMEYGLNSAYMLQALHLYLGGLKEVAIIGKKNDIATQNFLTTLRKGFFPNSVFAFSYEDEVEKNAKIIPLLEGRKLHQGKATAYVCRQGTCLPPVQTSEELVKLLSYE
;
A
#
# COMPACT_ATOMS: atom_id res chain seq x y z
N MET A 1 10.66 10.04 -3.81
CA MET A 1 10.22 10.29 -2.42
C MET A 1 9.58 9.02 -1.85
N LEU A 2 9.25 8.95 -0.55
CA LEU A 2 8.63 7.75 0.06
C LEU A 2 7.23 7.47 -0.49
N TYR A 3 6.41 8.50 -0.68
CA TYR A 3 5.05 8.35 -1.22
C TYR A 3 5.05 7.75 -2.64
N ASP A 4 5.98 8.18 -3.52
CA ASP A 4 6.14 7.62 -4.87
C ASP A 4 6.40 6.12 -4.80
N ASN A 5 7.34 5.73 -3.92
CA ASN A 5 7.73 4.34 -3.71
C ASN A 5 6.55 3.51 -3.19
N ALA A 6 5.77 4.04 -2.25
CA ALA A 6 4.61 3.38 -1.68
C ALA A 6 3.47 3.18 -2.71
N LEU A 7 3.10 4.24 -3.42
CA LEU A 7 2.02 4.21 -4.42
C LEU A 7 2.40 3.30 -5.59
N PHE A 8 3.65 3.36 -6.06
CA PHE A 8 4.13 2.50 -7.13
C PHE A 8 4.18 1.03 -6.71
N THR A 9 4.63 0.73 -5.49
CA THR A 9 4.59 -0.64 -4.94
C THR A 9 3.17 -1.20 -4.91
N THR A 10 2.21 -0.39 -4.49
CA THR A 10 0.79 -0.78 -4.47
C THR A 10 0.28 -1.09 -5.88
N ALA A 11 0.58 -0.23 -6.86
CA ALA A 11 0.21 -0.46 -8.26
C ALA A 11 0.85 -1.73 -8.83
N LEU A 12 2.13 -1.99 -8.51
CA LEU A 12 2.85 -3.19 -8.94
C LEU A 12 2.23 -4.47 -8.37
N ILE A 13 1.94 -4.52 -7.07
CA ILE A 13 1.40 -5.75 -6.47
C ILE A 13 -0.03 -6.02 -6.95
N GLU A 14 -0.86 -4.99 -7.13
CA GLU A 14 -2.20 -5.15 -7.69
C GLU A 14 -2.14 -5.57 -9.17
N ALA A 15 -1.20 -5.01 -9.96
CA ALA A 15 -0.93 -5.47 -11.33
C ALA A 15 -0.49 -6.94 -11.37
N TYR A 16 0.32 -7.39 -10.42
CA TYR A 16 0.65 -8.81 -10.26
C TYR A 16 -0.61 -9.64 -9.97
N GLN A 17 -1.48 -9.20 -9.06
CA GLN A 17 -2.70 -9.94 -8.74
C GLN A 17 -3.62 -10.10 -9.97
N VAL A 18 -3.71 -9.08 -10.83
CA VAL A 18 -4.54 -9.11 -12.04
C VAL A 18 -3.90 -9.92 -13.16
N THR A 19 -2.63 -9.66 -13.46
CA THR A 19 -1.96 -10.20 -14.65
C THR A 19 -1.25 -11.53 -14.42
N LYS A 20 -0.95 -11.85 -13.15
CA LYS A 20 -0.10 -12.97 -12.72
C LYS A 20 1.31 -12.96 -13.31
N LYS A 21 1.77 -11.83 -13.88
CA LYS A 21 3.14 -11.68 -14.37
C LYS A 21 4.08 -11.43 -13.19
N ILE A 22 4.96 -12.39 -12.92
CA ILE A 22 5.84 -12.37 -11.74
C ILE A 22 6.75 -11.13 -11.69
N GLU A 23 7.11 -10.57 -12.84
CA GLU A 23 7.94 -9.36 -12.95
C GLU A 23 7.41 -8.18 -12.11
N PHE A 24 6.09 -8.00 -12.00
CA PHE A 24 5.53 -6.94 -11.17
C PHE A 24 5.73 -7.18 -9.67
N ALA A 25 5.64 -8.44 -9.23
CA ALA A 25 5.95 -8.81 -7.84
C ALA A 25 7.46 -8.65 -7.56
N ASP A 26 8.32 -9.02 -8.51
CA ASP A 26 9.76 -8.84 -8.41
C ASP A 26 10.13 -7.35 -8.30
N TYR A 27 9.51 -6.48 -9.11
CA TYR A 27 9.71 -5.03 -9.02
C TYR A 27 9.24 -4.45 -7.68
N ALA A 28 8.10 -4.91 -7.16
CA ALA A 28 7.62 -4.50 -5.83
C ALA A 28 8.61 -4.90 -4.73
N ASN A 29 9.12 -6.14 -4.77
CA ASN A 29 10.11 -6.62 -3.82
C ASN A 29 11.45 -5.90 -3.94
N ASP A 30 11.93 -5.64 -5.16
CA ASP A 30 13.16 -4.86 -5.41
C ASP A 30 13.08 -3.46 -4.79
N LEU A 31 11.94 -2.78 -4.96
CA LEU A 31 11.68 -1.48 -4.38
C LEU A 31 11.64 -1.56 -2.84
N LEU A 32 10.92 -2.54 -2.30
CA LEU A 32 10.83 -2.72 -0.85
C LEU A 32 12.18 -3.12 -0.21
N HIS A 33 13.06 -3.82 -0.93
CA HIS A 33 14.44 -4.06 -0.50
C HIS A 33 15.26 -2.76 -0.45
N TYR A 34 15.03 -1.83 -1.37
CA TYR A 34 15.62 -0.48 -1.26
C TYR A 34 15.10 0.24 -0.01
N ILE A 35 13.79 0.17 0.26
CA ILE A 35 13.21 0.77 1.47
C ILE A 35 13.82 0.18 2.74
N ASP A 36 13.92 -1.15 2.80
CA ASP A 36 14.52 -1.88 3.92
C ASP A 36 15.98 -1.46 4.18
N ARG A 37 16.76 -1.31 3.11
CA ARG A 37 18.20 -1.07 3.20
C ARG A 37 18.53 0.39 3.51
N ASP A 38 17.85 1.31 2.83
CA ASP A 38 18.30 2.71 2.74
C ASP A 38 17.32 3.70 3.39
N MET A 39 16.03 3.35 3.48
CA MET A 39 14.98 4.28 3.92
C MET A 39 14.35 3.90 5.26
N THR A 40 14.80 2.83 5.91
CA THR A 40 14.23 2.37 7.18
C THR A 40 15.10 2.83 8.36
N SER A 41 14.49 3.52 9.32
CA SER A 41 15.10 3.91 10.59
C SER A 41 15.39 2.69 11.49
N GLU A 42 16.25 2.86 12.50
CA GLU A 42 16.55 1.81 13.46
C GLU A 42 15.29 1.38 14.26
N GLU A 43 14.39 2.33 14.49
CA GLU A 43 13.11 2.13 15.16
C GLU A 43 12.07 1.43 14.26
N GLY A 44 12.32 1.33 12.95
CA GLY A 44 11.51 0.57 12.00
C GLY A 44 10.47 1.37 11.22
N ALA A 45 10.39 2.69 11.39
CA ALA A 45 9.64 3.59 10.52
C ALA A 45 10.49 4.04 9.32
N PHE A 46 9.88 4.71 8.35
CA PHE A 46 10.50 5.04 7.07
C PHE A 46 10.79 6.53 6.93
N PHE A 47 11.99 6.83 6.45
CA PHE A 47 12.46 8.17 6.09
C PHE A 47 11.72 8.70 4.86
N SER A 48 11.67 10.03 4.73
CA SER A 48 10.77 10.69 3.79
C SER A 48 11.31 10.72 2.35
N ALA A 49 12.62 10.92 2.16
CA ALA A 49 13.22 10.98 0.84
C ALA A 49 14.73 10.70 0.83
N GLU A 50 15.25 10.24 -0.30
CA GLU A 50 16.67 10.32 -0.66
C GLU A 50 16.74 11.20 -1.92
N ASP A 51 17.68 12.14 -1.95
CA ASP A 51 17.85 13.09 -3.04
C ASP A 51 18.31 12.39 -4.34
N ALA A 52 18.14 13.07 -5.48
CA ALA A 52 18.74 12.65 -6.75
C ALA A 52 20.19 13.10 -6.86
N ASP A 53 20.56 14.21 -6.21
CA ASP A 53 21.87 14.82 -6.29
C ASP A 53 22.88 14.10 -5.39
N SER A 54 24.06 13.81 -5.93
CA SER A 54 25.24 13.46 -5.14
C SER A 54 26.41 14.33 -5.56
N GLU A 55 27.10 14.90 -4.56
CA GLU A 55 28.19 15.85 -4.75
C GLU A 55 27.78 17.08 -5.60
N GLY A 56 26.52 17.50 -5.50
CA GLY A 56 25.97 18.63 -6.26
C GLY A 56 25.74 18.34 -7.75
N VAL A 57 25.70 17.06 -8.15
CA VAL A 57 25.41 16.63 -9.52
C VAL A 57 24.25 15.65 -9.49
N GLU A 58 23.18 15.99 -10.21
CA GLU A 58 21.98 15.17 -10.36
C GLU A 58 22.31 13.80 -10.94
N GLY A 59 21.85 12.73 -10.28
CA GLY A 59 21.97 11.37 -10.78
C GLY A 59 23.38 10.76 -10.71
N LYS A 60 24.42 11.51 -10.29
CA LYS A 60 25.83 11.06 -10.25
C LYS A 60 26.01 9.72 -9.52
N PHE A 61 25.24 9.49 -8.47
CA PHE A 61 25.28 8.24 -7.72
C PHE A 61 24.81 7.02 -8.55
N TYR A 62 23.88 7.22 -9.49
CA TYR A 62 23.13 6.17 -10.18
C TYR A 62 23.63 5.83 -11.59
N VAL A 63 24.46 6.70 -12.19
CA VAL A 63 24.90 6.58 -13.59
C VAL A 63 26.17 5.74 -13.75
N TRP A 64 26.35 5.17 -14.94
CA TRP A 64 27.47 4.27 -15.26
C TRP A 64 27.97 4.46 -16.70
N SER A 65 29.28 4.38 -16.88
CA SER A 65 29.84 4.26 -18.22
C SER A 65 29.84 2.80 -18.66
N LYS A 66 29.77 2.56 -19.97
CA LYS A 66 29.84 1.20 -20.51
C LYS A 66 31.16 0.52 -20.13
N GLU A 67 32.27 1.25 -20.22
CA GLU A 67 33.60 0.75 -19.88
C GLU A 67 33.71 0.39 -18.38
N GLU A 68 33.14 1.20 -17.50
CA GLU A 68 33.06 0.91 -16.07
C GLU A 68 32.34 -0.42 -15.81
N ILE A 69 31.18 -0.64 -16.46
CA ILE A 69 30.42 -1.89 -16.33
C ILE A 69 31.22 -3.08 -16.84
N GLU A 70 31.87 -2.97 -18.00
CA GLU A 70 32.70 -4.05 -18.57
C GLU A 70 33.85 -4.44 -17.63
N ASN A 71 34.51 -3.44 -17.03
CA ASN A 71 35.62 -3.63 -16.10
C ASN A 71 35.18 -4.30 -14.79
N ILE A 72 34.04 -3.90 -14.21
CA ILE A 72 33.52 -4.45 -12.95
C ILE A 72 33.02 -5.88 -13.14
N LEU A 73 32.26 -6.11 -14.21
CA LEU A 73 31.54 -7.37 -14.40
C LEU A 73 32.41 -8.45 -15.04
N GLY A 74 33.39 -8.05 -15.86
CA GLY A 74 34.14 -8.95 -16.71
C GLY A 74 33.30 -9.49 -17.87
N ARG A 75 33.96 -10.11 -18.86
CA ARG A 75 33.36 -10.44 -20.16
C ARG A 75 32.05 -11.23 -20.08
N LYS A 76 32.01 -12.28 -19.25
CA LYS A 76 30.84 -13.18 -19.14
C LYS A 76 29.62 -12.41 -18.63
N THR A 77 29.73 -11.83 -17.44
CA THR A 77 28.62 -11.12 -16.78
C THR A 77 28.23 -9.84 -17.53
N ALA A 78 29.19 -9.11 -18.10
CA ALA A 78 28.91 -7.92 -18.93
C ALA A 78 28.10 -8.27 -20.19
N SER A 79 28.35 -9.43 -20.81
CA SER A 79 27.58 -9.89 -21.99
C SER A 79 26.10 -10.13 -21.72
N VAL A 80 25.71 -10.26 -20.44
CA VAL A 80 24.32 -10.34 -19.97
C VAL A 80 23.79 -8.96 -19.59
N ALA A 81 24.52 -8.23 -18.72
CA ALA A 81 24.03 -7.00 -18.13
C ALA A 81 23.88 -5.85 -19.15
N ILE A 82 24.82 -5.71 -20.09
CA ILE A 82 24.80 -4.63 -21.09
C ILE A 82 23.56 -4.68 -21.99
N PRO A 83 23.24 -5.82 -22.66
CA PRO A 83 22.05 -5.89 -23.49
C PRO A 83 20.75 -5.88 -22.70
N PHE A 84 20.77 -6.33 -21.44
CA PHE A 84 19.60 -6.32 -20.55
C PHE A 84 19.24 -4.91 -20.09
N TYR A 85 20.22 -4.15 -19.61
CA TYR A 85 20.04 -2.77 -19.15
C TYR A 85 20.15 -1.71 -20.25
N ASN A 86 20.16 -2.13 -21.52
CA ASN A 86 20.24 -1.27 -22.69
C ASN A 86 21.40 -0.25 -22.61
N VAL A 87 22.57 -0.71 -22.14
CA VAL A 87 23.75 0.13 -21.95
C VAL A 87 24.39 0.45 -23.29
N THR A 88 24.63 1.73 -23.58
CA THR A 88 25.26 2.19 -24.81
C THR A 88 26.54 2.99 -24.53
N GLN A 89 27.40 3.11 -25.54
CA GLN A 89 28.61 3.93 -25.43
C GLN A 89 28.31 5.43 -25.26
N LYS A 90 27.19 5.90 -25.82
CA LYS A 90 26.78 7.32 -25.75
C LYS A 90 26.08 7.66 -24.42
N GLY A 91 25.59 6.66 -23.71
CA GLY A 91 24.71 6.88 -22.56
C GLY A 91 23.27 7.19 -22.96
N ASN A 92 22.39 7.15 -21.96
CA ASN A 92 20.98 7.56 -22.06
C ASN A 92 20.67 8.79 -21.17
N PHE A 93 21.65 9.27 -20.39
CA PHE A 93 21.55 10.42 -19.51
C PHE A 93 22.91 11.12 -19.43
N GLU A 94 23.00 12.36 -19.94
CA GLU A 94 24.20 13.22 -19.85
C GLU A 94 25.55 12.58 -20.26
N GLY A 95 25.53 11.63 -21.20
CA GLY A 95 26.74 10.91 -21.64
C GLY A 95 27.02 9.60 -20.90
N GLU A 96 26.25 9.33 -19.84
CA GLU A 96 26.32 8.13 -19.01
C GLU A 96 25.03 7.29 -19.11
N ASN A 97 25.00 6.10 -18.51
CA ASN A 97 23.84 5.21 -18.53
C ASN A 97 23.16 5.14 -17.16
N ILE A 98 21.86 5.47 -17.13
CA ILE A 98 20.93 4.99 -16.11
C ILE A 98 20.48 3.58 -16.55
N LEU A 99 20.74 2.59 -15.69
CA LEU A 99 20.35 1.21 -15.96
C LEU A 99 18.83 1.11 -15.98
N HIS A 100 18.26 0.71 -17.12
CA HIS A 100 16.82 0.54 -17.27
C HIS A 100 16.54 -0.66 -18.18
N GLN A 101 15.37 -1.27 -17.99
CA GLN A 101 14.95 -2.42 -18.78
C GLN A 101 14.08 -1.95 -19.94
N THR A 102 14.40 -2.37 -21.16
CA THR A 102 13.54 -2.12 -22.34
C THR A 102 12.88 -3.39 -22.86
N ARG A 103 13.36 -4.55 -22.40
CA ARG A 103 12.96 -5.89 -22.85
C ARG A 103 13.03 -6.87 -21.68
N GLY A 104 12.16 -7.87 -21.68
CA GLY A 104 12.12 -8.91 -20.63
C GLY A 104 13.35 -9.83 -20.67
N SER A 105 13.67 -10.41 -19.51
CA SER A 105 14.82 -11.31 -19.31
C SER A 105 14.82 -12.50 -20.27
N GLU A 106 13.66 -13.13 -20.50
CA GLU A 106 13.53 -14.25 -21.44
C GLU A 106 13.90 -13.86 -22.88
N THR A 107 13.51 -12.67 -23.32
CA THR A 107 13.81 -12.16 -24.66
C THR A 107 15.31 -11.98 -24.83
N VAL A 108 15.96 -11.33 -23.86
CA VAL A 108 17.40 -11.07 -23.90
C VAL A 108 18.21 -12.36 -23.75
N ALA A 109 17.76 -13.31 -22.92
CA ALA A 109 18.39 -14.63 -22.80
C ALA A 109 18.38 -15.38 -24.14
N LYS A 110 17.26 -15.36 -24.87
CA LYS A 110 17.16 -15.97 -26.22
C LYS A 110 18.09 -15.30 -27.23
N GLU A 111 18.12 -13.96 -27.27
CA GLU A 111 18.98 -13.21 -28.19
C GLU A 111 20.47 -13.41 -27.93
N THR A 112 20.84 -13.57 -26.67
CA THR A 112 22.23 -13.84 -26.25
C THR A 112 22.61 -15.32 -26.36
N GLY A 113 21.67 -16.20 -26.71
CA GLY A 113 21.87 -17.64 -26.80
C GLY A 113 22.18 -18.31 -25.47
N MET A 114 21.81 -17.68 -24.34
CA MET A 114 22.04 -18.20 -23.00
C MET A 114 20.83 -18.98 -22.48
N ASN A 115 21.09 -20.02 -21.70
CA ASN A 115 20.04 -20.68 -20.94
C ASN A 115 19.41 -19.67 -19.94
N PRO A 116 18.06 -19.64 -19.78
CA PRO A 116 17.40 -18.70 -18.88
C PRO A 116 17.90 -18.72 -17.43
N ASP A 117 18.21 -19.90 -16.88
CA ASP A 117 18.69 -20.02 -15.49
C ASP A 117 20.10 -19.45 -15.35
N ASP A 118 20.96 -19.69 -16.33
CA ASP A 118 22.32 -19.15 -16.33
C ASP A 118 22.32 -17.64 -16.59
N PHE A 119 21.42 -17.14 -17.44
CA PHE A 119 21.20 -15.71 -17.64
C PHE A 119 20.76 -15.03 -16.35
N SER A 120 19.78 -15.61 -15.64
CA SER A 120 19.29 -15.10 -14.36
C SER A 120 20.40 -15.07 -13.30
N LYS A 121 21.21 -16.13 -13.20
CA LYS A 121 22.38 -16.17 -12.28
C LYS A 121 23.40 -15.08 -12.61
N GLU A 122 23.76 -14.91 -13.87
CA GLU A 122 24.72 -13.86 -14.27
C GLU A 122 24.15 -12.46 -14.04
N LEU A 123 22.85 -12.25 -14.27
CA LEU A 123 22.21 -10.98 -13.98
C LEU A 123 22.21 -10.68 -12.47
N GLN A 124 21.98 -11.68 -11.62
CA GLN A 124 22.09 -11.54 -10.17
C GLN A 124 23.52 -11.14 -9.75
N ILE A 125 24.54 -11.82 -10.30
CA ILE A 125 25.96 -11.46 -10.06
C ILE A 125 26.23 -10.02 -10.51
N ALA A 126 25.66 -9.59 -11.64
CA ALA A 126 25.81 -8.23 -12.12
C ALA A 126 25.23 -7.21 -11.13
N ARG A 127 24.00 -7.44 -10.65
CA ARG A 127 23.32 -6.58 -9.68
C ARG A 127 24.13 -6.45 -8.39
N GLU A 128 24.61 -7.56 -7.85
CA GLU A 128 25.41 -7.58 -6.62
C GLU A 128 26.73 -6.81 -6.77
N LYS A 129 27.49 -7.06 -7.84
CA LYS A 129 28.76 -6.37 -8.08
C LYS A 129 28.59 -4.87 -8.31
N LEU A 130 27.61 -4.48 -9.14
CA LEU A 130 27.33 -3.07 -9.40
C LEU A 130 26.85 -2.37 -8.13
N LEU A 131 25.99 -3.01 -7.32
CA LEU A 131 25.58 -2.46 -6.03
C LEU A 131 26.78 -2.28 -5.09
N GLN A 132 27.66 -3.28 -4.96
CA GLN A 132 28.86 -3.20 -4.12
C GLN A 132 29.78 -2.04 -4.50
N VAL A 133 29.95 -1.76 -5.79
CA VAL A 133 30.74 -0.62 -6.27
C VAL A 133 30.00 0.68 -5.99
N ARG A 134 28.70 0.77 -6.31
CA ARG A 134 27.88 1.96 -6.09
C ARG A 134 27.81 2.36 -4.61
N SER A 135 27.72 1.39 -3.70
CA SER A 135 27.69 1.63 -2.25
C SER A 135 28.96 2.28 -1.69
N LYS A 136 30.05 2.37 -2.47
CA LYS A 136 31.27 3.10 -2.09
C LYS A 136 31.30 4.55 -2.60
N ARG A 137 30.35 4.93 -3.46
CA ARG A 137 30.20 6.31 -3.95
C ARG A 137 29.61 7.17 -2.82
N ILE A 138 29.81 8.49 -2.92
CA ILE A 138 29.13 9.43 -2.02
C ILE A 138 27.63 9.31 -2.29
N ARG A 139 26.85 9.03 -1.24
CA ARG A 139 25.40 8.87 -1.36
C ARG A 139 24.72 10.24 -1.51
N PRO A 140 23.53 10.27 -2.14
CA PRO A 140 22.67 11.44 -2.06
C PRO A 140 22.26 11.73 -0.62
N LEU A 141 21.79 12.95 -0.37
CA LEU A 141 21.30 13.35 0.94
C LEU A 141 20.03 12.56 1.29
N LEU A 142 19.98 12.00 2.49
CA LEU A 142 18.79 11.38 3.06
C LEU A 142 18.01 12.43 3.87
N ASP A 143 16.75 12.68 3.51
CA ASP A 143 15.79 13.39 4.35
C ASP A 143 15.15 12.40 5.33
N ASP A 144 15.80 12.30 6.49
CA ASP A 144 15.49 11.39 7.60
C ASP A 144 14.26 11.78 8.43
N LYS A 145 13.45 12.74 7.98
CA LYS A 145 12.14 12.99 8.58
C LYS A 145 11.26 11.75 8.37
N ILE A 146 10.49 11.41 9.41
CA ILE A 146 9.40 10.44 9.33
C ILE A 146 8.10 11.25 9.25
N LEU A 147 7.35 11.08 8.16
CA LEU A 147 6.06 11.74 7.95
C LEU A 147 4.93 10.74 8.08
N THR A 148 3.91 11.06 8.88
CA THR A 148 2.79 10.16 9.20
C THR A 148 2.06 9.69 7.97
N SER A 149 1.64 10.61 7.08
CA SER A 149 0.94 10.25 5.85
C SER A 149 1.78 9.35 4.92
N TRP A 150 3.07 9.65 4.71
CA TRP A 150 3.91 8.87 3.79
C TRP A 150 4.27 7.49 4.34
N ASN A 151 4.48 7.41 5.66
CA ASN A 151 4.63 6.13 6.34
C ASN A 151 3.35 5.31 6.25
N SER A 152 2.18 5.93 6.38
CA SER A 152 0.89 5.24 6.22
C SER A 152 0.73 4.64 4.82
N LEU A 153 1.11 5.38 3.77
CA LEU A 153 1.13 4.85 2.40
C LEU A 153 2.09 3.65 2.29
N MET A 154 3.30 3.74 2.84
CA MET A 154 4.27 2.65 2.78
C MET A 154 3.83 1.43 3.62
N ILE A 155 3.21 1.64 4.77
CA ILE A 155 2.63 0.57 5.61
C ILE A 155 1.55 -0.16 4.82
N SER A 156 0.64 0.56 4.15
CA SER A 156 -0.37 -0.03 3.27
C SER A 156 0.29 -0.86 2.15
N ALA A 157 1.31 -0.31 1.47
CA ALA A 157 2.03 -1.01 0.42
C ALA A 157 2.72 -2.29 0.91
N MET A 158 3.37 -2.24 2.07
CA MET A 158 4.00 -3.42 2.70
C MET A 158 2.96 -4.45 3.14
N ALA A 159 1.87 -4.03 3.79
CA ALA A 159 0.81 -4.92 4.24
C ALA A 159 0.14 -5.64 3.04
N LYS A 160 -0.17 -4.90 1.97
CA LYS A 160 -0.69 -5.47 0.72
C LYS A 160 0.31 -6.44 0.08
N THR A 161 1.58 -6.05 -0.02
CA THR A 161 2.62 -6.91 -0.62
C THR A 161 2.82 -8.19 0.17
N GLY A 162 3.00 -8.08 1.49
CA GLY A 162 3.17 -9.22 2.38
C GLY A 162 1.96 -10.15 2.36
N ARG A 163 0.74 -9.59 2.32
CA ARG A 163 -0.51 -10.36 2.17
C ARG A 163 -0.55 -11.15 0.87
N VAL A 164 -0.27 -10.51 -0.27
CA VAL A 164 -0.35 -11.13 -1.60
C VAL A 164 0.74 -12.18 -1.82
N MET A 165 1.93 -11.91 -1.31
CA MET A 165 3.13 -12.76 -1.48
C MET A 165 3.28 -13.81 -0.37
N GLU A 166 2.41 -13.80 0.65
CA GLU A 166 2.54 -14.64 1.85
C GLU A 166 3.88 -14.42 2.58
N ASP A 167 4.35 -13.17 2.61
CA ASP A 167 5.58 -12.76 3.29
C ASP A 167 5.23 -12.17 4.66
N GLU A 168 5.31 -13.03 5.69
CA GLU A 168 5.06 -12.64 7.08
C GLU A 168 6.06 -11.58 7.57
N GLY A 169 7.33 -11.67 7.18
CA GLY A 169 8.34 -10.69 7.56
C GLY A 169 8.04 -9.29 7.03
N ARG A 170 7.44 -9.20 5.84
CA ARG A 170 6.96 -7.93 5.29
C ARG A 170 5.78 -7.36 6.08
N ILE A 171 4.85 -8.21 6.50
CA ILE A 171 3.71 -7.80 7.35
C ILE A 171 4.20 -7.32 8.72
N GLU A 172 5.18 -8.01 9.32
CA GLU A 172 5.79 -7.61 10.59
C GLU A 172 6.46 -6.24 10.52
N LYS A 173 7.18 -5.93 9.42
CA LYS A 173 7.76 -4.60 9.21
C LYS A 173 6.70 -3.51 9.10
N ALA A 174 5.61 -3.78 8.39
CA ALA A 174 4.47 -2.86 8.29
C ALA A 174 3.83 -2.60 9.67
N ALA A 175 3.64 -3.66 10.46
CA ALA A 175 3.11 -3.57 11.82
C ALA A 175 4.07 -2.80 12.76
N LYS A 176 5.38 -3.02 12.66
CA LYS A 176 6.40 -2.28 13.43
C LYS A 176 6.37 -0.79 13.12
N ALA A 177 6.28 -0.43 11.84
CA ALA A 177 6.17 0.96 11.42
C ALA A 177 4.85 1.61 11.90
N MET A 178 3.72 0.87 11.84
CA MET A 178 2.44 1.35 12.39
C MET A 178 2.55 1.58 13.91
N GLN A 179 3.14 0.64 14.64
CA GLN A 179 3.37 0.79 16.08
C GLN A 179 4.21 2.03 16.39
N PHE A 180 5.26 2.31 15.61
CA PHE A 180 6.04 3.54 15.74
C PHE A 180 5.17 4.79 15.55
N LEU A 181 4.30 4.83 14.53
CA LEU A 181 3.39 5.97 14.33
C LEU A 181 2.45 6.16 15.53
N LEU A 182 1.91 5.07 16.08
CA LEU A 182 1.00 5.13 17.21
C LEU A 182 1.70 5.52 18.52
N ASP A 183 2.96 5.15 18.70
CA ASP A 183 3.71 5.46 19.92
C ASP A 183 4.32 6.87 19.89
N GLN A 184 4.85 7.29 18.74
CA GLN A 184 5.63 8.54 18.63
C GLN A 184 4.82 9.69 18.03
N LEU A 185 3.82 9.38 17.20
CA LEU A 185 3.10 10.36 16.39
C LEU A 185 1.59 10.36 16.68
N ARG A 186 1.13 9.67 17.72
CA ARG A 186 -0.25 9.80 18.24
C ARG A 186 -0.20 10.31 19.67
N THR A 187 -0.92 11.40 19.93
CA THR A 187 -1.05 11.95 21.28
C THR A 187 -2.01 11.10 22.12
N SER A 188 -1.98 11.27 23.44
CA SER A 188 -2.89 10.56 24.36
C SER A 188 -4.37 10.87 24.14
N ASP A 189 -4.71 12.04 23.57
CA ASP A 189 -6.08 12.41 23.16
C ASP A 189 -6.42 11.94 21.72
N GLY A 190 -5.57 11.12 21.11
CA GLY A 190 -5.80 10.47 19.83
C GLY A 190 -5.56 11.35 18.59
N LYS A 191 -4.91 12.51 18.74
CA LYS A 191 -4.48 13.36 17.62
C LYS A 191 -3.26 12.75 16.94
N MET A 192 -3.23 12.71 15.61
CA MET A 192 -1.99 12.42 14.89
C MET A 192 -1.13 13.68 14.77
N LEU A 193 0.17 13.53 14.97
CA LEU A 193 1.20 14.51 14.64
C LEU A 193 1.75 14.21 13.26
N ARG A 194 2.27 15.22 12.57
CA ARG A 194 2.69 15.08 11.16
C ARG A 194 4.09 14.51 11.00
N ARG A 195 5.03 14.92 11.85
CA ARG A 195 6.45 14.74 11.59
C ARG A 195 7.22 14.33 12.83
N TYR A 196 8.09 13.34 12.67
CA TYR A 196 9.09 12.97 13.66
C TYR A 196 10.48 13.15 13.07
N ARG A 197 11.41 13.69 13.85
CA ARG A 197 12.84 13.77 13.49
C ARG A 197 13.67 13.94 14.75
N GLU A 198 14.78 13.20 14.87
CA GLU A 198 15.76 13.35 15.98
C GLU A 198 15.13 13.34 17.40
N GLY A 199 14.20 12.42 17.66
CA GLY A 199 13.54 12.32 18.97
C GLY A 199 12.35 13.27 19.17
N GLU A 200 12.05 14.13 18.20
CA GLU A 200 11.01 15.16 18.32
C GLU A 200 9.83 14.90 17.38
N ALA A 201 8.65 14.70 17.96
CA ALA A 201 7.37 14.72 17.25
C ALA A 201 6.80 16.15 17.22
N ARG A 202 6.46 16.66 16.03
CA ARG A 202 6.01 18.03 15.81
C ARG A 202 4.92 18.16 14.76
N TYR A 203 4.22 19.28 14.88
CA TYR A 203 3.12 19.76 14.05
C TYR A 203 1.87 18.89 14.14
N ASP A 204 0.72 19.56 14.18
CA ASP A 204 -0.55 18.88 14.11
C ASP A 204 -0.68 18.19 12.75
N GLY A 205 -1.16 16.95 12.79
CA GLY A 205 -1.46 16.18 11.59
C GLY A 205 -2.66 16.78 10.87
N TYR A 206 -2.56 16.83 9.56
CA TYR A 206 -3.67 17.24 8.69
C TYR A 206 -4.65 16.08 8.51
N LEU A 207 -5.72 16.33 7.76
CA LEU A 207 -6.73 15.34 7.40
C LEU A 207 -6.08 14.07 6.82
N PHE A 208 -5.12 14.25 5.91
CA PHE A 208 -4.45 13.15 5.24
C PHE A 208 -3.62 12.28 6.20
N ASP A 209 -2.99 12.87 7.22
CA ASP A 209 -2.26 12.10 8.23
C ASP A 209 -3.19 11.16 9.00
N HIS A 210 -4.42 11.58 9.30
CA HIS A 210 -5.41 10.75 9.98
C HIS A 210 -6.05 9.71 9.05
N SER A 211 -6.53 10.14 7.88
CA SER A 211 -7.26 9.26 6.97
C SER A 211 -6.36 8.23 6.29
N ALA A 212 -5.12 8.56 5.95
CA ALA A 212 -4.15 7.58 5.44
C ALA A 212 -3.77 6.54 6.50
N THR A 213 -3.57 6.96 7.75
CA THR A 213 -3.29 6.02 8.86
C THR A 213 -4.47 5.07 9.07
N ALA A 214 -5.71 5.55 8.96
CA ALA A 214 -6.90 4.71 9.03
C ALA A 214 -6.94 3.69 7.87
N VAL A 215 -6.66 4.10 6.63
CA VAL A 215 -6.56 3.17 5.48
C VAL A 215 -5.47 2.12 5.70
N ALA A 216 -4.29 2.54 6.18
CA ALA A 216 -3.18 1.64 6.48
C ALA A 216 -3.53 0.62 7.59
N CYS A 217 -4.27 1.04 8.61
CA CYS A 217 -4.82 0.11 9.62
C CYS A 217 -5.77 -0.91 8.98
N LEU A 218 -6.67 -0.48 8.09
CA LEU A 218 -7.60 -1.40 7.41
C LEU A 218 -6.85 -2.41 6.52
N ASP A 219 -5.77 -1.99 5.84
CA ASP A 219 -4.95 -2.89 5.04
C ASP A 219 -4.11 -3.85 5.91
N LEU A 220 -3.61 -3.41 7.06
CA LEU A 220 -2.97 -4.26 8.07
C LEU A 220 -3.95 -5.26 8.67
N TYR A 221 -5.20 -4.85 8.91
CA TYR A 221 -6.26 -5.77 9.31
C TYR A 221 -6.47 -6.86 8.25
N GLU A 222 -6.54 -6.55 6.95
CA GLU A 222 -6.70 -7.60 5.94
C GLU A 222 -5.47 -8.50 5.77
N ALA A 223 -4.28 -8.01 6.13
CA ALA A 223 -3.07 -8.81 6.15
C ALA A 223 -3.03 -9.79 7.35
N THR A 224 -3.49 -9.35 8.53
CA THR A 224 -3.30 -10.05 9.82
C THR A 224 -4.58 -10.65 10.42
N TYR A 225 -5.73 -10.09 10.06
CA TYR A 225 -7.03 -10.21 10.72
C TYR A 225 -7.05 -9.83 12.21
N ASP A 226 -6.12 -8.97 12.63
CA ASP A 226 -6.10 -8.45 13.99
C ASP A 226 -7.07 -7.27 14.14
N SER A 227 -8.16 -7.51 14.87
CA SER A 227 -9.26 -6.55 15.05
C SER A 227 -8.89 -5.23 15.71
N HIS A 228 -7.75 -5.13 16.41
CA HIS A 228 -7.32 -3.84 16.98
C HIS A 228 -7.10 -2.76 15.90
N TYR A 229 -6.69 -3.14 14.68
CA TYR A 229 -6.52 -2.18 13.60
C TYR A 229 -7.86 -1.58 13.13
N ILE A 230 -8.95 -2.36 13.14
CA ILE A 230 -10.30 -1.82 12.89
C ILE A 230 -10.68 -0.81 13.99
N GLN A 231 -10.37 -1.13 15.24
CA GLN A 231 -10.62 -0.24 16.37
C GLN A 231 -9.89 1.10 16.24
N ILE A 232 -8.62 1.08 15.86
CA ILE A 232 -7.79 2.28 15.65
C ILE A 232 -8.31 3.09 14.45
N ALA A 233 -8.59 2.44 13.32
CA ALA A 233 -9.15 3.11 12.15
C ALA A 233 -10.48 3.82 12.48
N ARG A 234 -11.34 3.19 13.27
CA ARG A 234 -12.59 3.79 13.76
C ARG A 234 -12.33 5.04 14.60
N GLU A 235 -11.40 4.99 15.56
CA GLU A 235 -11.06 6.13 16.43
C GLU A 235 -10.50 7.32 15.63
N LEU A 236 -9.61 7.04 14.67
CA LEU A 236 -9.05 8.06 13.78
C LEU A 236 -10.15 8.74 12.95
N MET A 237 -11.05 7.95 12.36
CA MET A 237 -12.13 8.49 11.54
C MET A 237 -13.22 9.19 12.37
N GLN A 238 -13.44 8.80 13.63
CA GLN A 238 -14.27 9.57 14.57
C GLN A 238 -13.66 10.96 14.82
N ARG A 239 -12.35 11.05 15.07
CA ARG A 239 -11.66 12.33 15.20
C ARG A 239 -11.74 13.17 13.92
N VAL A 240 -11.63 12.55 12.75
CA VAL A 240 -11.83 13.23 11.45
C VAL A 240 -13.21 13.91 11.43
N VAL A 241 -14.26 13.18 11.82
CA VAL A 241 -15.62 13.73 11.90
C VAL A 241 -15.70 14.88 12.91
N GLU A 242 -15.14 14.74 14.09
CA GLU A 242 -15.24 15.74 15.15
C GLU A 242 -14.47 17.03 14.84
N LYS A 243 -13.30 16.93 14.21
CA LYS A 243 -12.34 18.03 14.11
C LYS A 243 -12.20 18.62 12.72
N PHE A 244 -12.49 17.86 11.68
CA PHE A 244 -12.25 18.28 10.30
C PHE A 244 -13.52 18.54 9.50
N SER A 245 -14.72 18.26 10.03
CA SER A 245 -15.97 18.49 9.29
C SER A 245 -16.10 19.92 8.78
N SER A 246 -16.50 20.06 7.51
CA SER A 246 -16.87 21.33 6.88
C SER A 246 -18.39 21.43 6.73
N GLU A 247 -18.87 22.61 6.33
CA GLU A 247 -20.29 22.84 5.98
C GLU A 247 -20.71 22.18 4.66
N THR A 248 -19.74 21.83 3.79
CA THR A 248 -20.03 21.24 2.46
C THR A 248 -20.34 19.75 2.52
N GLY A 249 -19.99 19.07 3.63
CA GLY A 249 -20.11 17.62 3.79
C GLY A 249 -18.79 16.87 3.55
N ALA A 250 -17.78 17.54 2.98
CA ALA A 250 -16.39 17.11 2.96
C ALA A 250 -15.66 17.55 4.24
N PHE A 251 -14.33 17.36 4.26
CA PHE A 251 -13.49 17.68 5.40
C PHE A 251 -12.45 18.72 5.05
N HIS A 252 -12.23 19.65 5.97
CA HIS A 252 -11.10 20.58 5.93
C HIS A 252 -9.78 19.83 6.03
N GLU A 253 -8.71 20.40 5.49
CA GLU A 253 -7.37 19.83 5.60
C GLU A 253 -6.79 19.98 7.02
N THR A 254 -7.13 21.05 7.73
CA THR A 254 -6.66 21.33 9.10
C THR A 254 -7.74 21.07 10.12
N ALA A 255 -7.36 20.66 11.33
CA ALA A 255 -8.29 20.45 12.44
C ALA A 255 -8.84 21.78 12.97
N SER A 256 -10.04 21.75 13.58
CA SER A 256 -10.65 22.93 14.22
C SER A 256 -9.95 23.35 15.51
N ASP A 257 -9.12 22.49 16.09
CA ASP A 257 -8.30 22.74 17.27
C ASP A 257 -6.80 22.89 16.96
N ALA A 258 -6.45 23.04 15.67
CA ALA A 258 -5.11 23.44 15.23
C ALA A 258 -4.91 24.96 15.34
N GLU A 259 -3.79 25.46 14.83
CA GLU A 259 -3.57 26.91 14.73
C GLU A 259 -4.71 27.62 13.98
N GLU A 260 -5.08 28.80 14.45
CA GLU A 260 -6.17 29.58 13.85
C GLU A 260 -5.72 30.12 12.49
N LEU A 261 -6.30 29.57 11.42
CA LEU A 261 -6.07 30.00 10.05
C LEU A 261 -7.20 30.92 9.57
N LEU A 262 -6.87 31.89 8.71
CA LEU A 262 -7.86 32.75 8.07
C LEU A 262 -8.89 31.95 7.25
N VAL A 263 -8.44 30.88 6.60
CA VAL A 263 -9.28 29.96 5.80
C VAL A 263 -8.77 28.55 6.00
N ARG A 264 -9.67 27.63 6.35
CA ARG A 264 -9.40 26.18 6.36
C ARG A 264 -9.79 25.60 5.01
N GLN A 265 -8.82 25.15 4.23
CA GLN A 265 -9.05 24.63 2.89
C GLN A 265 -9.81 23.29 2.92
N VAL A 266 -10.62 23.05 1.89
CA VAL A 266 -11.27 21.76 1.59
C VAL A 266 -10.80 21.40 0.18
N SER A 267 -10.09 20.28 0.04
CA SER A 267 -9.50 19.86 -1.23
C SER A 267 -9.78 18.39 -1.50
N GLY A 268 -10.15 18.08 -2.75
CA GLY A 268 -10.25 16.74 -3.31
C GLY A 268 -9.17 16.45 -4.36
N TYR A 269 -8.16 17.33 -4.47
CA TYR A 269 -7.08 17.21 -5.45
C TYR A 269 -6.03 16.19 -5.00
N ASP A 270 -5.92 15.09 -5.76
CA ASP A 270 -4.85 14.12 -5.64
C ASP A 270 -3.65 14.61 -6.48
N GLY A 271 -2.71 15.27 -5.80
CA GLY A 271 -1.48 15.76 -6.43
C GLY A 271 -0.42 14.67 -6.53
N VAL A 272 0.79 14.96 -6.03
CA VAL A 272 1.83 13.93 -5.86
C VAL A 272 1.45 12.89 -4.79
N GLU A 273 0.53 13.25 -3.91
CA GLU A 273 -0.06 12.38 -2.89
C GLU A 273 -1.60 12.43 -2.96
N PRO A 274 -2.29 11.35 -2.56
CA PRO A 274 -3.74 11.36 -2.42
C PRO A 274 -4.21 12.44 -1.42
N SER A 275 -5.34 13.06 -1.71
CA SER A 275 -5.95 14.03 -0.80
C SER A 275 -6.47 13.35 0.48
N GLY A 276 -6.58 14.15 1.54
CA GLY A 276 -7.18 13.69 2.79
C GLY A 276 -8.63 13.25 2.63
N ASN A 277 -9.41 13.92 1.75
CA ASN A 277 -10.79 13.57 1.44
C ASN A 277 -10.90 12.28 0.62
N SER A 278 -9.99 12.04 -0.32
CA SER A 278 -9.92 10.79 -1.09
C SER A 278 -9.72 9.58 -0.16
N ASN A 279 -8.79 9.69 0.79
CA ASN A 279 -8.55 8.65 1.80
C ASN A 279 -9.70 8.52 2.79
N ALA A 280 -10.30 9.63 3.21
CA ALA A 280 -11.44 9.61 4.12
C ALA A 280 -12.63 8.87 3.50
N ALA A 281 -12.95 9.13 2.22
CA ALA A 281 -13.99 8.42 1.50
C ALA A 281 -13.74 6.91 1.46
N LEU A 282 -12.51 6.48 1.13
CA LEU A 282 -12.14 5.05 1.13
C LEU A 282 -12.25 4.43 2.52
N ALA A 283 -11.72 5.10 3.55
CA ALA A 283 -11.77 4.63 4.93
C ALA A 283 -13.22 4.50 5.44
N PHE A 284 -14.08 5.48 5.15
CA PHE A 284 -15.50 5.44 5.53
C PHE A 284 -16.25 4.29 4.85
N LEU A 285 -16.03 4.04 3.56
CA LEU A 285 -16.66 2.92 2.85
C LEU A 285 -16.21 1.56 3.40
N LYS A 286 -14.91 1.38 3.67
CA LYS A 286 -14.42 0.13 4.25
C LYS A 286 -14.94 -0.05 5.68
N LEU A 287 -14.90 0.99 6.51
CA LEU A 287 -15.43 0.93 7.88
C LEU A 287 -16.93 0.72 7.92
N SER A 288 -17.71 1.31 7.00
CA SER A 288 -19.16 1.11 6.95
C SER A 288 -19.51 -0.36 6.77
N ALA A 289 -18.76 -1.08 5.93
CA ALA A 289 -18.94 -2.51 5.71
C ALA A 289 -18.51 -3.36 6.92
N TYR A 290 -17.37 -3.06 7.56
CA TYR A 290 -16.92 -3.80 8.75
C TYR A 290 -17.83 -3.58 9.97
N LEU A 291 -18.34 -2.36 10.13
CA LEU A 291 -19.15 -1.94 11.27
C LEU A 291 -20.66 -2.08 11.04
N ILE A 292 -21.08 -2.41 9.81
CA ILE A 292 -22.49 -2.38 9.39
C ILE A 292 -23.13 -1.03 9.74
N ASP A 293 -22.43 0.07 9.41
CA ASP A 293 -22.85 1.43 9.74
C ASP A 293 -23.13 2.25 8.46
N PRO A 294 -24.40 2.41 8.05
CA PRO A 294 -24.74 3.14 6.84
C PRO A 294 -24.45 4.65 6.95
N GLU A 295 -24.32 5.22 8.15
CA GLU A 295 -23.97 6.64 8.29
C GLU A 295 -22.53 6.91 7.83
N LEU A 296 -21.64 5.93 7.93
CA LEU A 296 -20.28 6.04 7.37
C LEU A 296 -20.32 6.02 5.83
N THR A 297 -21.16 5.19 5.21
CA THR A 297 -21.38 5.23 3.75
C THR A 297 -21.87 6.60 3.31
N LYS A 298 -22.81 7.19 4.05
CA LYS A 298 -23.33 8.54 3.76
C LYS A 298 -22.26 9.64 3.88
N LYS A 299 -21.29 9.49 4.79
CA LYS A 299 -20.14 10.41 4.86
C LYS A 299 -19.27 10.32 3.61
N ALA A 300 -19.01 9.13 3.10
CA ALA A 300 -18.31 8.97 1.82
C ALA A 300 -19.09 9.57 0.64
N GLU A 301 -20.41 9.34 0.60
CA GLU A 301 -21.30 9.94 -0.40
C GLU A 301 -21.26 11.48 -0.38
N ASN A 302 -21.31 12.10 0.80
CA ASN A 302 -21.22 13.55 0.94
C ASN A 302 -19.88 14.11 0.43
N ILE A 303 -18.77 13.38 0.59
CA ILE A 303 -17.48 13.76 -0.01
C ILE A 303 -17.62 13.78 -1.54
N PHE A 304 -18.14 12.72 -2.15
CA PHE A 304 -18.30 12.68 -3.62
C PHE A 304 -19.21 13.78 -4.15
N LEU A 305 -20.31 14.07 -3.44
CA LEU A 305 -21.22 15.16 -3.79
C LEU A 305 -20.55 16.54 -3.64
N SER A 306 -19.68 16.72 -2.65
CA SER A 306 -18.94 17.97 -2.45
C SER A 306 -17.96 18.28 -3.57
N PHE A 307 -17.45 17.26 -4.25
CA PHE A 307 -16.49 17.38 -5.36
C PHE A 307 -17.11 16.94 -6.70
N TYR A 308 -18.44 16.96 -6.82
CA TYR A 308 -19.13 16.44 -8.00
C TYR A 308 -18.68 17.14 -9.29
N ASP A 309 -18.61 18.47 -9.28
CA ASP A 309 -18.23 19.25 -10.45
C ASP A 309 -16.77 18.96 -10.85
N GLU A 310 -15.85 18.92 -9.88
CA GLU A 310 -14.44 18.60 -10.12
C GLU A 310 -14.23 17.16 -10.62
N LEU A 311 -14.98 16.19 -10.09
CA LEU A 311 -14.89 14.80 -10.54
C LEU A 311 -15.40 14.65 -11.98
N MET A 312 -16.45 15.38 -12.34
CA MET A 312 -17.03 15.35 -13.68
C MET A 312 -16.17 16.06 -14.73
N GLU A 313 -15.52 17.16 -14.36
CA GLU A 313 -14.71 17.96 -15.29
C GLU A 313 -13.23 17.55 -15.31
N TYR A 314 -12.67 17.19 -14.15
CA TYR A 314 -11.25 16.96 -13.93
C TYR A 314 -10.94 15.67 -13.16
N GLY A 315 -11.74 14.59 -13.32
CA GLY A 315 -11.61 13.37 -12.51
C GLY A 315 -10.20 12.75 -12.41
N LEU A 316 -9.33 12.92 -13.42
CA LEU A 316 -7.93 12.46 -13.35
C LEU A 316 -7.11 13.15 -12.24
N ASN A 317 -7.50 14.34 -11.82
CA ASN A 317 -6.91 15.07 -10.70
C ASN A 317 -7.35 14.52 -9.34
N SER A 318 -8.22 13.51 -9.31
CA SER A 318 -8.76 12.89 -8.09
C SER A 318 -8.82 11.36 -8.25
N ALA A 319 -7.77 10.78 -8.84
CA ALA A 319 -7.71 9.36 -9.18
C ALA A 319 -7.92 8.42 -7.99
N TYR A 320 -7.46 8.78 -6.78
CA TYR A 320 -7.67 8.01 -5.56
C TYR A 320 -9.12 8.15 -5.07
N MET A 321 -9.72 9.33 -5.21
CA MET A 321 -11.16 9.50 -4.96
C MET A 321 -12.01 8.68 -5.92
N LEU A 322 -11.62 8.58 -7.19
CA LEU A 322 -12.30 7.74 -8.17
C LEU A 322 -12.22 6.25 -7.83
N GLN A 323 -11.17 5.78 -7.14
CA GLN A 323 -11.14 4.41 -6.62
C GLN A 323 -12.17 4.20 -5.51
N ALA A 324 -12.32 5.16 -4.59
CA ALA A 324 -13.36 5.11 -3.57
C ALA A 324 -14.76 5.20 -4.20
N LEU A 325 -14.95 6.04 -5.21
CA LEU A 325 -16.21 6.14 -5.94
C LEU A 325 -16.52 4.85 -6.71
N HIS A 326 -15.50 4.21 -7.28
CA HIS A 326 -15.62 2.90 -7.91
C HIS A 326 -16.08 1.83 -6.91
N LEU A 327 -15.52 1.82 -5.69
CA LEU A 327 -15.97 0.94 -4.61
C LEU A 327 -17.44 1.17 -4.23
N TYR A 328 -17.84 2.45 -4.14
CA TYR A 328 -19.22 2.85 -3.82
C TYR A 328 -20.22 2.39 -4.89
N LEU A 329 -19.98 2.77 -6.16
CA LEU A 329 -20.87 2.48 -7.28
C LEU A 329 -20.83 1.00 -7.71
N GLY A 330 -19.66 0.37 -7.57
CA GLY A 330 -19.40 -1.02 -7.93
C GLY A 330 -20.08 -2.04 -7.02
N GLY A 331 -20.74 -1.59 -5.96
CA GLY A 331 -21.48 -2.43 -5.04
C GLY A 331 -20.56 -3.22 -4.12
N LEU A 332 -19.96 -2.52 -3.15
CA LEU A 332 -19.13 -3.09 -2.11
C LEU A 332 -19.73 -4.39 -1.52
N LYS A 333 -18.99 -5.48 -1.69
CA LYS A 333 -19.31 -6.80 -1.15
C LYS A 333 -18.69 -6.93 0.25
N GLU A 334 -19.54 -7.20 1.23
CA GLU A 334 -19.18 -7.46 2.61
C GLU A 334 -18.94 -8.97 2.78
N VAL A 335 -17.68 -9.40 2.93
CA VAL A 335 -17.36 -10.83 3.02
C VAL A 335 -16.94 -11.19 4.44
N ALA A 336 -17.65 -12.13 5.06
CA ALA A 336 -17.28 -12.69 6.36
C ALA A 336 -16.92 -14.16 6.24
N ILE A 337 -15.77 -14.58 6.78
CA ILE A 337 -15.33 -15.97 6.78
C ILE A 337 -15.14 -16.46 8.20
N ILE A 338 -15.81 -17.57 8.51
CA ILE A 338 -15.60 -18.31 9.76
C ILE A 338 -14.86 -19.60 9.43
N GLY A 339 -13.71 -19.79 10.09
CA GLY A 339 -12.83 -20.93 9.86
C GLY A 339 -12.41 -21.63 11.14
N LYS A 340 -11.67 -22.73 10.99
CA LYS A 340 -11.06 -23.48 12.09
C LYS A 340 -9.55 -23.36 12.03
N LYS A 341 -8.92 -23.37 13.21
CA LYS A 341 -7.46 -23.46 13.32
C LYS A 341 -7.00 -24.77 12.69
N ASN A 342 -5.91 -24.72 11.93
CA ASN A 342 -5.31 -25.87 11.22
C ASN A 342 -6.23 -26.60 10.23
N ASP A 343 -7.29 -25.94 9.73
CA ASP A 343 -8.19 -26.50 8.73
C ASP A 343 -7.78 -26.08 7.31
N ILE A 344 -7.70 -27.05 6.39
CA ILE A 344 -7.26 -26.83 5.00
C ILE A 344 -8.24 -25.92 4.25
N ALA A 345 -9.55 -26.10 4.46
CA ALA A 345 -10.54 -25.27 3.78
C ALA A 345 -10.45 -23.79 4.22
N THR A 346 -10.17 -23.56 5.50
CA THR A 346 -9.89 -22.23 6.05
C THR A 346 -8.66 -21.60 5.37
N GLN A 347 -7.55 -22.33 5.27
CA GLN A 347 -6.34 -21.84 4.60
C GLN A 347 -6.56 -21.57 3.11
N ASN A 348 -7.33 -22.42 2.43
CA ASN A 348 -7.69 -22.22 1.02
C ASN A 348 -8.48 -20.92 0.84
N PHE A 349 -9.49 -20.65 1.66
CA PHE A 349 -10.22 -19.38 1.63
C PHE A 349 -9.29 -18.18 1.80
N LEU A 350 -8.47 -18.19 2.84
CA LEU A 350 -7.56 -17.07 3.12
C LEU A 350 -6.56 -16.87 1.97
N THR A 351 -5.96 -17.94 1.47
CA THR A 351 -5.02 -17.90 0.34
C THR A 351 -5.67 -17.33 -0.93
N THR A 352 -6.89 -17.77 -1.25
CA THR A 352 -7.66 -17.28 -2.40
C THR A 352 -7.94 -15.78 -2.30
N LEU A 353 -8.39 -15.31 -1.14
CA LEU A 353 -8.67 -13.89 -0.91
C LEU A 353 -7.42 -13.02 -0.92
N ARG A 354 -6.32 -13.52 -0.33
CA ARG A 354 -5.04 -12.81 -0.28
C ARG A 354 -4.43 -12.65 -1.66
N LYS A 355 -4.46 -13.68 -2.50
CA LYS A 355 -3.84 -13.68 -3.84
C LYS A 355 -4.74 -13.11 -4.95
N GLY A 356 -6.04 -13.01 -4.72
CA GLY A 356 -7.01 -12.51 -5.70
C GLY A 356 -7.17 -10.99 -5.68
N PHE A 357 -7.41 -10.39 -6.85
CA PHE A 357 -7.76 -8.98 -6.98
C PHE A 357 -9.28 -8.80 -6.92
N PHE A 358 -9.77 -8.29 -5.79
CA PHE A 358 -11.20 -8.09 -5.50
C PHE A 358 -11.45 -6.65 -5.04
N PRO A 359 -11.35 -5.65 -5.95
CA PRO A 359 -11.37 -4.24 -5.58
C PRO A 359 -12.71 -3.78 -4.98
N ASN A 360 -13.81 -4.48 -5.24
CA ASN A 360 -15.15 -4.17 -4.71
C ASN A 360 -15.51 -4.99 -3.47
N SER A 361 -14.56 -5.33 -2.61
CA SER A 361 -14.81 -6.21 -1.47
C SER A 361 -14.00 -5.82 -0.23
N VAL A 362 -14.58 -6.08 0.93
CA VAL A 362 -13.86 -6.12 2.21
C VAL A 362 -13.94 -7.53 2.79
N PHE A 363 -12.93 -7.92 3.57
CA PHE A 363 -12.80 -9.28 4.08
C PHE A 363 -12.67 -9.28 5.60
N ALA A 364 -13.68 -9.78 6.29
CA ALA A 364 -13.62 -10.09 7.70
C ALA A 364 -13.39 -11.59 7.92
N PHE A 365 -12.51 -11.94 8.85
CA PHE A 365 -12.22 -13.32 9.20
C PHE A 365 -12.18 -13.50 10.72
N SER A 366 -12.64 -14.66 11.18
CA SER A 366 -12.42 -15.09 12.55
C SER A 366 -12.42 -16.60 12.66
N TYR A 367 -11.64 -17.12 13.61
CA TYR A 367 -11.76 -18.51 14.00
C TYR A 367 -13.06 -18.74 14.79
N GLU A 368 -13.63 -19.93 14.69
CA GLU A 368 -14.89 -20.30 15.34
C GLU A 368 -14.88 -20.02 16.87
N ASP A 369 -13.73 -20.17 17.54
CA ASP A 369 -13.56 -19.92 18.97
C ASP A 369 -13.36 -18.44 19.34
N GLU A 370 -13.16 -17.56 18.36
CA GLU A 370 -12.88 -16.14 18.54
C GLU A 370 -13.97 -15.22 17.98
N VAL A 371 -14.96 -15.78 17.26
CA VAL A 371 -15.98 -15.01 16.54
C VAL A 371 -16.78 -14.09 17.45
N GLU A 372 -17.19 -14.54 18.64
CA GLU A 372 -17.96 -13.72 19.59
C GLU A 372 -17.15 -12.52 20.11
N LYS A 373 -15.82 -12.69 20.27
CA LYS A 373 -14.93 -11.61 20.68
C LYS A 373 -14.76 -10.61 19.54
N ASN A 374 -14.43 -11.10 18.35
CA ASN A 374 -14.16 -10.25 17.19
C ASN A 374 -15.42 -9.52 16.71
N ALA A 375 -16.61 -10.13 16.83
CA ALA A 375 -17.89 -9.53 16.46
C ALA A 375 -18.23 -8.26 17.27
N LYS A 376 -17.67 -8.10 18.49
CA LYS A 376 -17.84 -6.86 19.28
C LYS A 376 -17.13 -5.65 18.66
N ILE A 377 -16.07 -5.90 17.90
CA ILE A 377 -15.30 -4.86 17.22
C ILE A 377 -15.72 -4.78 15.74
N ILE A 378 -16.06 -5.93 15.15
CA ILE A 378 -16.39 -6.09 13.73
C ILE A 378 -17.79 -6.73 13.61
N PRO A 379 -18.86 -5.91 13.73
CA PRO A 379 -20.24 -6.36 13.57
C PRO A 379 -20.53 -7.23 12.33
N LEU A 380 -19.76 -7.10 11.24
CA LEU A 380 -19.88 -7.99 10.07
C LEU A 380 -19.78 -9.50 10.40
N LEU A 381 -19.06 -9.85 11.49
CA LEU A 381 -18.91 -11.22 11.98
C LEU A 381 -20.06 -11.69 12.88
N GLU A 382 -20.98 -10.81 13.27
CA GLU A 382 -22.08 -11.13 14.19
C GLU A 382 -23.01 -12.20 13.61
N GLY A 383 -23.32 -13.23 14.43
CA GLY A 383 -24.21 -14.33 14.04
C GLY A 383 -23.67 -15.27 12.96
N ARG A 384 -22.41 -15.10 12.52
CA ARG A 384 -21.76 -15.98 11.54
C ARG A 384 -21.20 -17.23 12.23
N LYS A 385 -21.31 -18.39 11.57
CA LYS A 385 -20.88 -19.68 12.12
C LYS A 385 -20.37 -20.61 11.03
N LEU A 386 -19.80 -21.74 11.43
CA LEU A 386 -19.58 -22.82 10.48
C LEU A 386 -20.91 -23.42 10.03
N HIS A 387 -21.03 -23.70 8.73
CA HIS A 387 -22.11 -24.51 8.20
C HIS A 387 -21.65 -25.96 8.11
N GLN A 388 -22.43 -26.90 8.67
CA GLN A 388 -22.09 -28.33 8.70
C GLN A 388 -20.65 -28.63 9.21
N GLY A 389 -20.15 -27.80 10.13
CA GLY A 389 -18.80 -27.93 10.70
C GLY A 389 -17.64 -27.57 9.75
N LYS A 390 -17.90 -27.04 8.55
CA LYS A 390 -16.90 -26.62 7.56
C LYS A 390 -16.67 -25.11 7.59
N ALA A 391 -15.47 -24.69 7.21
CA ALA A 391 -15.17 -23.28 6.92
C ALA A 391 -16.24 -22.70 5.99
N THR A 392 -16.74 -21.50 6.30
CA THR A 392 -17.92 -20.94 5.65
C THR A 392 -17.71 -19.47 5.36
N ALA A 393 -17.95 -19.08 4.12
CA ALA A 393 -17.94 -17.70 3.68
C ALA A 393 -19.37 -17.18 3.47
N TYR A 394 -19.60 -15.96 3.93
CA TYR A 394 -20.84 -15.21 3.81
C TYR A 394 -20.54 -13.99 2.94
N VAL A 395 -21.31 -13.81 1.87
CA VAL A 395 -21.20 -12.64 0.99
C VAL A 395 -22.48 -11.85 1.12
N CYS A 396 -22.36 -10.62 1.60
CA CYS A 396 -23.47 -9.70 1.79
C CYS A 396 -23.25 -8.44 0.96
N ARG A 397 -24.34 -7.76 0.64
CA ARG A 397 -24.34 -6.44 0.00
C ARG A 397 -25.46 -5.64 0.63
N GLN A 398 -25.11 -4.50 1.23
CA GLN A 398 -26.08 -3.60 1.87
C GLN A 398 -26.96 -4.34 2.89
N GLY A 399 -26.34 -5.18 3.72
CA GLY A 399 -27.03 -5.94 4.77
C GLY A 399 -27.84 -7.16 4.30
N THR A 400 -27.93 -7.41 2.99
CA THR A 400 -28.56 -8.63 2.45
C THR A 400 -27.51 -9.65 2.07
N CYS A 401 -27.59 -10.86 2.62
CA CYS A 401 -26.62 -11.93 2.37
C CYS A 401 -27.15 -12.97 1.39
N LEU A 402 -26.26 -13.46 0.53
CA LEU A 402 -26.48 -14.65 -0.30
C LEU A 402 -26.41 -15.93 0.56
N PRO A 403 -26.85 -17.09 0.04
CA PRO A 403 -26.58 -18.37 0.68
C PRO A 403 -25.08 -18.56 0.95
N PRO A 404 -24.68 -19.01 2.15
CA PRO A 404 -23.28 -19.18 2.49
C PRO A 404 -22.64 -20.29 1.65
N VAL A 405 -21.34 -20.15 1.37
CA VAL A 405 -20.56 -21.09 0.56
C VAL A 405 -19.44 -21.71 1.38
N GLN A 406 -19.03 -22.93 1.02
CA GLN A 406 -18.05 -23.73 1.77
C GLN A 406 -16.79 -24.04 0.96
N THR A 407 -16.67 -23.50 -0.26
CA THR A 407 -15.51 -23.68 -1.14
C THR A 407 -15.00 -22.34 -1.66
N SER A 408 -13.68 -22.25 -1.88
CA SER A 408 -13.03 -21.07 -2.46
C SER A 408 -13.53 -20.78 -3.87
N GLU A 409 -13.83 -21.81 -4.66
CA GLU A 409 -14.30 -21.70 -6.03
C GLU A 409 -15.69 -21.06 -6.09
N GLU A 410 -16.59 -21.45 -5.18
CA GLU A 410 -17.90 -20.83 -5.06
C GLU A 410 -17.79 -19.38 -4.59
N LEU A 411 -16.92 -19.10 -3.60
CA LEU A 411 -16.69 -17.73 -3.13
C LEU A 411 -16.20 -16.84 -4.27
N VAL A 412 -15.20 -17.27 -5.04
CA VAL A 412 -14.68 -16.48 -6.18
C VAL A 412 -15.79 -16.15 -7.19
N LYS A 413 -16.69 -17.09 -7.48
CA LYS A 413 -17.83 -16.82 -8.39
C LYS A 413 -18.74 -15.71 -7.86
N LEU A 414 -18.95 -15.62 -6.55
CA LEU A 414 -19.73 -14.54 -5.92
C LEU A 414 -18.97 -13.20 -5.90
N LEU A 415 -17.63 -13.24 -5.93
CA LEU A 415 -16.78 -12.04 -5.89
C LEU A 415 -16.46 -11.47 -7.27
N SER A 416 -16.52 -12.28 -8.33
CA SER A 416 -16.31 -11.83 -9.71
C SER A 416 -17.19 -10.61 -10.06
N TYR A 417 -16.67 -9.74 -10.91
CA TYR A 417 -17.46 -8.68 -11.55
C TYR A 417 -18.50 -9.33 -12.45
N GLU A 418 -19.74 -8.88 -12.34
CA GLU A 418 -20.76 -9.07 -13.40
C GLU A 418 -20.56 -8.03 -14.50
#